data_AF-A0A6B9FQ53-F1
#
_entry.id   AF-A0A6B9FQ53-F1
#
_cell.length_a   1.000
_cell.length_b   1.000
_cell.length_c   1.000
_cell.angle_alpha   90.00
_cell.angle_beta   90.00
_cell.angle_gamma   90.00
#
_symmetry.space_group_name_H-M   'P 1'
#
loop_
_entity.id
_entity.type
_entity.pdbx_description
1 polymer ?
#
loop_
_entity_poly.entity_id
_entity_poly.type
_entity_poly.pdbx_seq_one_letter_code
_entity_poly.pdbx_strand_id
1 'polypeptide(L)'
;MIDIVKAVQEADPGLGTYVIVLRGDSRALDGPERLTPDAQAWLAANAPGGRLARVTIQLAPYPGAAPAEREVTVVAFADARELAAFATAWTGDPLPEEGEEPA
;
A
#
# COMPACT_ATOMS: atom_id res chain seq x y z
N MET A 1 -2.07 -12.74 16.64
CA MET A 1 -2.44 -11.88 15.50
C MET A 1 -1.18 -11.70 14.68
N ILE A 2 -1.13 -12.24 13.47
CA ILE A 2 -0.03 -11.94 12.55
C ILE A 2 -0.31 -10.58 11.93
N ASP A 3 0.71 -9.73 11.93
CA ASP A 3 0.66 -8.45 11.23
C ASP A 3 0.58 -8.72 9.72
N ILE A 4 -0.29 -8.00 9.01
CA ILE A 4 -0.51 -8.21 7.57
C ILE A 4 0.77 -7.99 6.75
N VAL A 5 1.63 -7.06 7.17
CA VAL A 5 2.92 -6.81 6.52
C VAL A 5 3.84 -8.01 6.74
N LYS A 6 3.84 -8.58 7.95
CA LYS A 6 4.60 -9.80 8.23
C LYS A 6 4.14 -10.97 7.35
N ALA A 7 2.83 -11.18 7.21
CA ALA A 7 2.29 -12.23 6.34
C ALA A 7 2.70 -12.05 4.87
N VAL A 8 2.73 -10.80 4.39
CA VAL A 8 3.20 -10.46 3.03
C VAL A 8 4.68 -10.77 2.86
N GLN A 9 5.52 -10.38 3.82
CA GLN A 9 6.95 -10.64 3.77
C GLN A 9 7.29 -12.13 3.86
N GLU A 10 6.51 -12.91 4.61
CA GLU A 10 6.66 -14.37 4.66
C GLU A 10 6.21 -15.03 3.35
N ALA A 11 5.18 -14.50 2.68
CA ALA A 11 4.68 -15.01 1.42
C ALA A 11 5.56 -14.64 0.21
N ASP A 12 6.10 -13.42 0.18
CA ASP A 12 7.00 -12.94 -0.87
C ASP A 12 8.15 -12.09 -0.27
N PRO A 13 9.26 -12.74 0.15
CA PRO A 13 10.42 -12.03 0.69
C PRO A 13 11.14 -11.16 -0.36
N GLY A 14 10.85 -11.35 -1.65
CA GLY A 14 11.44 -10.56 -2.74
C GLY A 14 10.89 -9.14 -2.84
N LEU A 15 9.84 -8.81 -2.08
CA LEU A 15 9.30 -7.45 -1.95
C LEU A 15 10.12 -6.56 -1.01
N GLY A 16 10.99 -7.16 -0.19
CA GLY A 16 11.81 -6.44 0.78
C GLY A 16 11.01 -5.94 1.98
N THR A 17 11.63 -5.05 2.76
CA THR A 17 11.09 -4.61 4.06
C THR A 17 10.10 -3.47 3.92
N TYR A 18 10.25 -2.62 2.90
CA TYR A 18 9.47 -1.40 2.74
C TYR A 18 8.27 -1.65 1.83
N VAL A 19 7.17 -2.08 2.44
CA VAL A 19 5.93 -2.40 1.72
C VAL A 19 4.73 -1.68 2.33
N ILE A 20 3.79 -1.28 1.47
CA ILE A 20 2.45 -0.81 1.86
C ILE A 20 1.42 -1.76 1.28
N VAL A 21 0.50 -2.22 2.11
CA VAL A 21 -0.68 -2.95 1.66
C VAL A 21 -1.78 -1.96 1.33
N LEU A 22 -2.22 -1.95 0.07
CA LEU A 22 -3.34 -1.14 -0.39
C LEU A 22 -4.65 -1.89 -0.15
N ARG A 23 -5.66 -1.17 0.36
CA ARG A 23 -7.04 -1.69 0.38
C ARG A 23 -7.61 -1.67 -1.03
N GLY A 24 -8.58 -2.55 -1.30
CA GLY A 24 -9.24 -2.61 -2.60
C GLY A 24 -9.96 -1.32 -3.00
N ASP A 25 -10.37 -0.51 -2.01
CA ASP A 25 -10.96 0.82 -2.13
C ASP A 25 -9.94 1.98 -2.20
N SER A 26 -8.63 1.69 -2.31
CA SER A 26 -7.61 2.73 -2.35
C SER A 26 -7.72 3.60 -3.62
N ARG A 27 -7.65 4.93 -3.46
CA ARG A 27 -7.64 5.90 -4.58
C ARG A 27 -6.46 5.74 -5.54
N ALA A 28 -5.41 5.06 -5.12
CA ALA A 28 -4.25 4.76 -5.96
C ALA A 28 -4.50 3.61 -6.94
N LEU A 29 -5.60 2.86 -6.79
CA LEU A 29 -5.88 1.67 -7.57
C LEU A 29 -6.96 1.90 -8.64
N ASP A 30 -6.67 1.46 -9.86
CA ASP A 30 -7.63 1.30 -10.97
C ASP A 30 -7.97 -0.20 -11.10
N GLY A 31 -8.53 -0.74 -10.01
CA GLY A 31 -8.71 -2.19 -9.84
C GLY A 31 -7.55 -2.87 -9.09
N PRO A 32 -7.69 -4.17 -8.79
CA PRO A 32 -6.88 -4.79 -7.74
C PRO A 32 -5.46 -5.18 -8.18
N GLU A 33 -5.10 -4.97 -9.45
CA GLU A 33 -3.79 -5.30 -10.03
C GLU A 33 -3.16 -4.13 -10.79
N ARG A 34 -3.74 -2.93 -10.68
CA ARG A 34 -3.30 -1.78 -11.46
C ARG A 34 -3.38 -0.50 -10.64
N LEU A 35 -2.33 0.31 -10.71
CA LEU A 35 -2.37 1.68 -10.21
C LEU A 35 -3.12 2.58 -11.18
N THR A 36 -3.78 3.61 -10.68
CA THR A 36 -4.31 4.67 -11.56
C THR A 36 -3.17 5.31 -12.36
N PRO A 37 -3.44 5.89 -13.55
CA PRO A 37 -2.40 6.55 -14.34
C PRO A 37 -1.63 7.62 -13.56
N ASP A 38 -2.32 8.35 -12.67
CA ASP A 38 -1.72 9.37 -11.82
C ASP A 38 -0.80 8.75 -10.75
N ALA A 39 -1.26 7.69 -10.07
CA ALA A 39 -0.44 6.96 -9.10
C ALA A 39 0.77 6.28 -9.74
N GLN A 40 0.61 5.74 -10.95
CA GLN A 40 1.71 5.15 -11.71
C GLN A 40 2.74 6.21 -12.15
N ALA A 41 2.30 7.37 -12.63
CA ALA A 41 3.18 8.47 -12.99
C ALA A 41 3.91 9.03 -11.75
N TRP A 42 3.19 9.16 -10.64
CA TRP A 42 3.77 9.58 -9.36
C TRP A 42 4.84 8.59 -8.89
N LEU A 43 4.55 7.29 -8.94
CA LEU A 43 5.49 6.24 -8.54
C LEU A 43 6.74 6.29 -9.40
N ALA A 44 6.61 6.37 -10.72
CA ALA A 44 7.75 6.45 -11.63
C ALA A 44 8.63 7.70 -11.39
N ALA A 45 8.03 8.82 -10.97
CA ALA A 45 8.75 10.07 -10.72
C ALA A 45 9.42 10.14 -9.33
N ASN A 46 8.78 9.58 -8.30
CA ASN A 46 9.19 9.77 -6.90
C ASN A 46 9.77 8.52 -6.25
N ALA A 47 9.47 7.34 -6.79
CA ALA A 47 9.89 6.05 -6.28
C ALA A 47 10.22 5.10 -7.45
N PRO A 48 11.32 5.33 -8.18
CA PRO A 48 11.68 4.51 -9.34
C PRO A 48 11.97 3.04 -8.98
N GLY A 49 12.28 2.74 -7.72
CA GLY A 49 12.35 1.36 -7.20
C GLY A 49 10.99 0.77 -6.82
N GLY A 50 9.93 1.58 -6.87
CA GLY A 50 8.57 1.23 -6.53
C GLY A 50 7.96 0.22 -7.49
N ARG A 51 7.39 -0.86 -6.96
CA ARG A 51 6.66 -1.85 -7.77
C ARG A 51 5.36 -2.30 -7.12
N LEU A 52 4.33 -2.46 -7.94
CA LEU A 52 3.07 -3.08 -7.55
C LEU A 52 3.21 -4.61 -7.63
N ALA A 53 2.70 -5.30 -6.61
CA ALA A 53 2.61 -6.75 -6.58
C ALA A 53 1.27 -7.18 -5.96
N ARG A 54 0.79 -8.35 -6.36
CA ARG A 54 -0.36 -9.01 -5.74
C ARG A 54 0.14 -10.25 -5.01
N VAL A 55 -0.21 -10.36 -3.74
CA VAL A 55 0.31 -11.40 -2.84
C VAL A 55 -0.84 -12.14 -2.20
N THR A 56 -0.80 -13.46 -2.26
CA THR A 56 -1.74 -14.31 -1.51
C THR A 56 -1.13 -14.62 -0.15
N ILE A 57 -1.83 -14.23 0.91
CA ILE A 57 -1.40 -14.43 2.30
C ILE A 57 -2.40 -15.31 3.05
N GLN A 58 -1.93 -15.97 4.10
CA GLN A 58 -2.79 -16.64 5.08
C GLN A 58 -3.01 -15.71 6.27
N LEU A 59 -4.22 -15.16 6.40
CA LEU A 59 -4.54 -14.23 7.48
C LEU A 59 -5.81 -14.66 8.20
N ALA A 60 -5.73 -14.80 9.53
CA ALA A 60 -6.90 -15.01 10.35
C ALA A 60 -7.71 -13.70 10.42
N PRO A 61 -9.03 -13.72 10.15
CA PRO A 61 -9.86 -12.50 10.17
C PRO A 61 -9.99 -11.87 11.56
N TYR A 62 -9.84 -12.67 12.62
CA TYR A 62 -9.85 -12.23 14.01
C TYR A 62 -9.06 -13.22 14.89
N PRO A 63 -8.66 -12.81 16.12
CA PRO A 63 -7.92 -13.68 17.02
C PRO A 63 -8.70 -14.98 17.33
N GLY A 64 -8.05 -16.13 17.15
CA GLY A 64 -8.67 -17.45 17.38
C GLY A 64 -9.39 -18.06 16.18
N ALA A 65 -9.56 -17.32 15.08
CA ALA A 65 -10.06 -17.88 13.82
C ALA A 65 -8.98 -18.70 13.10
N ALA A 66 -9.41 -19.67 12.29
CA ALA A 66 -8.53 -20.34 11.34
C ALA A 66 -8.01 -19.31 10.29
N PRO A 67 -6.73 -19.36 9.92
CA PRO A 67 -6.21 -18.55 8.81
C PRO A 67 -6.98 -18.89 7.52
N ALA A 68 -7.29 -17.86 6.74
CA ALA A 68 -7.88 -18.00 5.42
C ALA A 68 -6.99 -17.33 4.38
N GLU A 69 -7.05 -17.84 3.15
CA GLU A 69 -6.32 -17.25 2.03
C GLU A 69 -6.93 -15.89 1.69
N ARG A 70 -6.08 -14.89 1.53
CA ARG A 70 -6.49 -13.55 1.11
C ARG A 70 -5.50 -12.97 0.14
N GLU A 71 -6.00 -12.49 -0.98
CA GLU A 71 -5.21 -11.71 -1.92
C GLU A 71 -5.15 -10.26 -1.45
N VAL A 72 -3.93 -9.70 -1.45
CA VAL A 72 -3.68 -8.32 -1.09
C VAL A 72 -2.81 -7.65 -2.15
N THR A 73 -3.11 -6.39 -2.41
CA THR A 73 -2.32 -5.57 -3.32
C THR A 73 -1.27 -4.81 -2.52
N VAL A 74 -0.02 -4.88 -2.95
CA VAL A 74 1.13 -4.37 -2.22
C VAL A 74 1.95 -3.47 -3.14
N VAL A 75 2.40 -2.33 -2.63
CA VAL A 75 3.46 -1.54 -3.27
C VAL A 75 4.72 -1.71 -2.45
N ALA A 76 5.77 -2.22 -3.09
CA ALA A 76 7.10 -2.36 -2.52
C ALA A 76 7.99 -1.20 -2.97
N PHE A 77 8.87 -0.75 -2.08
CA PHE A 77 9.75 0.40 -2.26
C PHE A 77 11.20 0.03 -1.96
N ALA A 78 12.15 0.80 -2.48
CA ALA A 78 13.57 0.57 -2.20
C ALA A 78 13.94 0.97 -0.76
N ASP A 79 13.32 2.04 -0.25
CA ASP A 79 13.59 2.57 1.08
C ASP A 79 12.39 3.25 1.74
N ALA A 80 12.52 3.50 3.04
CA ALA A 80 11.46 4.05 3.88
C ALA A 80 10.98 5.44 3.41
N ARG A 81 11.84 6.20 2.73
CA ARG A 81 11.51 7.55 2.27
C ARG A 81 10.51 7.52 1.12
N GLU A 82 10.75 6.67 0.13
CA GLU A 82 9.83 6.43 -0.99
C GLU A 82 8.46 5.94 -0.47
N LEU A 83 8.49 4.98 0.46
CA LEU A 83 7.30 4.46 1.12
C LEU A 83 6.50 5.58 1.80
N ALA A 84 7.16 6.38 2.64
CA ALA A 84 6.50 7.46 3.37
C ALA A 84 5.90 8.51 2.42
N ALA A 85 6.64 8.88 1.37
CA ALA A 85 6.16 9.82 0.37
C ALA A 85 4.91 9.29 -0.35
N PHE A 86 4.90 8.00 -0.73
CA PHE A 86 3.73 7.38 -1.34
C PHE A 86 2.55 7.32 -0.38
N ALA A 87 2.79 6.95 0.89
CA ALA A 87 1.76 6.95 1.91
C ALA A 87 1.12 8.33 2.07
N THR A 88 1.92 9.40 2.13
CA THR A 88 1.41 10.77 2.24
C THR A 88 0.59 11.15 1.01
N ALA A 89 1.09 10.88 -0.20
CA ALA A 89 0.41 11.25 -1.44
C ALA A 89 -0.89 10.48 -1.67
N TRP A 90 -0.95 9.20 -1.25
CA TRP A 90 -2.00 8.27 -1.68
C TRP A 90 -2.86 7.68 -0.56
N THR A 91 -2.37 7.68 0.67
CA THR A 91 -3.07 7.12 1.84
C THR A 91 -3.34 8.13 2.95
N GLY A 92 -2.82 9.37 2.83
CA GLY A 92 -3.17 10.46 3.73
C GLY A 92 -4.63 10.90 3.57
N ASP A 93 -5.27 11.22 4.70
CA ASP A 93 -6.53 11.98 4.73
C ASP A 93 -6.32 13.28 3.92
N PRO A 94 -7.32 13.78 3.17
CA PRO A 94 -7.21 15.14 2.63
C PRO A 94 -6.86 16.07 3.80
N LEU A 95 -5.72 16.76 3.70
CA LEU A 95 -5.43 17.87 4.61
C LEU A 95 -6.68 18.77 4.60
N PRO A 96 -7.25 19.15 5.77
CA PRO A 96 -8.27 20.18 5.78
C PRO A 96 -7.69 21.39 5.06
N GLU A 97 -8.39 21.90 4.04
CA GLU A 97 -7.97 23.07 3.28
C GLU A 97 -7.61 24.19 4.27
N GLU A 98 -6.35 24.62 4.24
CA GLU A 98 -5.86 25.68 5.10
C GLU A 98 -6.62 26.98 4.76
N GLY A 99 -7.60 27.32 5.60
CA GLY A 99 -8.03 28.69 5.88
C GLY A 99 -8.51 29.52 4.69
N GLU A 100 -9.81 29.46 4.40
CA GLU A 100 -10.54 30.63 3.91
C GLU A 100 -10.35 31.75 4.95
N GLU A 101 -9.50 32.72 4.64
CA GLU A 101 -9.34 33.96 5.40
C GLU A 101 -10.71 34.70 5.41
N PRO A 102 -11.36 34.91 6.57
CA PRO A 102 -12.56 35.73 6.58
C PRO A 102 -12.15 37.19 6.34
N ALA A 103 -12.68 37.76 5.25
CA ALA A 103 -12.62 39.19 4.93
C ALA A 103 -13.40 40.05 5.93
#